data_AF-A0A2D4GWZ5-F1
#
_entry.id   AF-A0A2D4GWZ5-F1
#
_cell.length_a   1.000
_cell.length_b   1.000
_cell.length_c   1.000
_cell.angle_alpha   90.00
_cell.angle_beta   90.00
_cell.angle_gamma   90.00
#
_symmetry.space_group_name_H-M   'P 1'
#
loop_
_entity.id
_entity.type
_entity.pdbx_description
1 polymer ?
#
loop_
_entity_poly.entity_id
_entity_poly.type
_entity_poly.pdbx_seq_one_letter_code
_entity_poly.pdbx_strand_id
1 'polypeptide(L)'
;LGSFSTLGRVLSMAYGEVGDYVATIEEKHNTLFLRVYVNWRCMSSGSSRVCVRMQGHNPEASYTEMSKEQMTIIEIPLSDPPTCFSCCPLSGDLLVGCKDKLILFHLKHLFVSEDVKVLDFKRSLILHMEKITPTEVAFCAGYIAVTAELEVLVFKLLTGEKVTLAGNSNIYESVEPEIPINEGITEQVDQ
;
A
#
# COMPACT_ATOMS: atom_id res chain seq x y z
N LEU A 1 28.48 0.81 6.08
CA LEU A 1 27.12 1.39 6.03
C LEU A 1 26.84 1.80 4.60
N GLY A 2 25.65 1.48 4.11
CA GLY A 2 25.22 1.81 2.76
C GLY A 2 24.50 3.15 2.66
N SER A 3 24.44 3.74 1.47
CA SER A 3 23.62 4.93 1.17
C SER A 3 22.87 4.75 -0.16
N PHE A 4 21.72 5.42 -0.27
CA PHE A 4 20.94 5.55 -1.49
C PHE A 4 20.25 6.92 -1.51
N SER A 5 19.82 7.37 -2.68
CA SER A 5 19.13 8.65 -2.86
C SER A 5 17.62 8.47 -2.87
N THR A 6 16.90 9.41 -2.27
CA THR A 6 15.43 9.50 -2.34
C THR A 6 14.98 10.45 -3.47
N LEU A 7 13.71 10.35 -3.90
CA LEU A 7 13.18 11.19 -4.99
C LEU A 7 12.76 12.60 -4.53
N GLY A 8 12.48 12.77 -3.24
CA GLY A 8 12.16 14.03 -2.58
C GLY A 8 12.80 14.16 -1.20
N ARG A 9 12.46 15.25 -0.50
CA ARG A 9 12.92 15.51 0.87
C ARG A 9 12.17 14.58 1.82
N VAL A 10 12.89 13.71 2.52
CA VAL A 10 12.29 12.78 3.50
C VAL A 10 11.80 13.55 4.71
N LEU A 11 10.51 13.39 5.03
CA LEU A 11 9.89 13.94 6.25
C LEU A 11 9.78 12.88 7.35
N SER A 12 9.53 11.63 6.95
CA SER A 12 9.46 10.48 7.85
C SER A 12 9.94 9.24 7.12
N MET A 13 10.55 8.30 7.85
CA MET A 13 11.09 7.06 7.32
C MET A 13 11.01 5.96 8.37
N ALA A 14 10.68 4.74 7.95
CA ALA A 14 10.78 3.55 8.79
C ALA A 14 11.22 2.33 7.98
N TYR A 15 11.91 1.41 8.65
CA TYR A 15 12.31 0.12 8.08
C TYR A 15 11.27 -0.96 8.41
N GLY A 16 10.73 -1.61 7.38
CA GLY A 16 9.84 -2.76 7.51
C GLY A 16 10.64 -4.05 7.42
N GLU A 17 10.94 -4.66 8.57
CA GLU A 17 11.81 -5.83 8.65
C GLU A 17 11.28 -7.05 7.89
N VAL A 18 9.98 -7.35 8.02
CA VAL A 18 9.36 -8.55 7.42
C VAL A 18 9.45 -8.56 5.89
N GLY A 19 9.37 -7.39 5.26
CA GLY A 19 9.49 -7.25 3.81
C GLY A 19 10.85 -6.73 3.32
N ASP A 20 11.79 -6.47 4.22
CA ASP A 20 13.07 -5.81 3.91
C ASP A 20 12.92 -4.55 3.03
N TYR A 21 12.04 -3.63 3.44
CA TYR A 21 11.78 -2.39 2.72
C TYR A 21 11.98 -1.17 3.61
N VAL A 22 12.19 -0.01 2.98
CA VAL A 22 12.19 1.30 3.66
C VAL A 22 11.01 2.09 3.14
N ALA A 23 10.07 2.43 4.01
CA ALA A 23 8.95 3.30 3.69
C ALA A 23 9.26 4.74 4.08
N THR A 24 8.81 5.70 3.29
CA THR A 24 9.05 7.13 3.50
C THR A 24 7.83 7.97 3.16
N ILE A 25 7.60 9.04 3.93
CA ILE A 25 6.85 10.20 3.46
C ILE A 25 7.86 11.22 2.94
N GLU A 26 7.71 11.60 1.69
CA GLU A 26 8.60 12.54 1.01
C GLU A 26 7.85 13.75 0.47
N GLU A 27 8.48 14.91 0.52
CA GLU A 27 8.00 16.12 -0.12
C GLU A 27 8.74 16.38 -1.43
N LYS A 28 7.98 16.63 -2.50
CA LYS A 28 8.50 17.07 -3.80
C LYS A 28 7.50 18.03 -4.44
N HIS A 29 7.96 19.22 -4.82
CA HIS A 29 7.11 20.28 -5.40
C HIS A 29 5.84 20.56 -4.57
N ASN A 30 5.99 20.74 -3.25
CA ASN A 30 4.90 20.97 -2.28
C ASN A 30 3.82 19.86 -2.26
N THR A 31 4.13 18.68 -2.78
CA THR A 31 3.26 17.50 -2.74
C THR A 31 3.92 16.42 -1.90
N LEU A 32 3.14 15.74 -1.07
CA LEU A 32 3.60 14.62 -0.24
C LEU A 32 3.36 13.29 -0.93
N PHE A 33 4.36 12.43 -0.90
CA PHE A 33 4.35 11.11 -1.51
C PHE A 33 4.68 10.05 -0.47
N LEU A 34 3.93 8.96 -0.49
CA LEU A 34 4.31 7.72 0.19
C LEU A 34 5.09 6.85 -0.79
N ARG A 35 6.34 6.55 -0.45
CA ARG A 35 7.23 5.73 -1.28
C ARG A 35 7.78 4.57 -0.46
N VAL A 36 8.00 3.44 -1.12
CA VAL A 36 8.66 2.28 -0.55
C VAL A 36 9.87 1.90 -1.40
N TYR A 37 11.03 1.84 -0.76
CA TYR A 37 12.31 1.48 -1.36
C TYR A 37 12.63 0.02 -1.04
N VAL A 38 12.84 -0.76 -2.10
CA VAL A 38 13.17 -2.19 -2.05
C VAL A 38 14.52 -2.39 -2.72
N ASN A 39 15.29 -3.39 -2.24
CA ASN A 39 16.67 -3.67 -2.69
C ASN A 39 17.62 -2.47 -2.53
N TRP A 40 17.29 -1.48 -1.68
CA TRP A 40 18.05 -0.24 -1.53
C TRP A 40 19.53 -0.44 -1.16
N ARG A 41 19.88 -1.57 -0.54
CA ARG A 41 21.28 -1.93 -0.22
C ARG A 41 22.13 -2.20 -1.46
N CYS A 42 21.55 -2.53 -2.62
CA CYS A 42 22.31 -2.76 -3.84
C CYS A 42 23.03 -1.49 -4.34
N MET A 43 22.54 -0.32 -3.94
CA MET A 43 23.20 0.97 -4.22
C MET A 43 24.57 1.06 -3.54
N SER A 44 24.74 0.34 -2.44
CA SER A 44 26.00 0.30 -1.68
C SER A 44 26.99 -0.74 -2.20
N SER A 45 26.52 -1.70 -3.00
CA SER A 45 27.36 -2.69 -3.69
C SER A 45 27.78 -2.25 -5.10
N GLY A 46 27.59 -0.96 -5.44
CA GLY A 46 28.04 -0.39 -6.70
C GLY A 46 27.00 -0.39 -7.83
N SER A 47 25.75 -0.78 -7.57
CA SER A 47 24.68 -0.59 -8.54
C SER A 47 24.26 0.87 -8.62
N SER A 48 23.98 1.34 -9.84
CA SER A 48 23.37 2.65 -10.12
C SER A 48 21.94 2.54 -10.66
N ARG A 49 21.40 1.33 -10.80
CA ARG A 49 20.08 1.11 -11.43
C ARG A 49 18.95 1.35 -10.45
N VAL A 50 18.03 2.21 -10.85
CA VAL A 50 16.82 2.54 -10.11
C VAL A 50 15.61 2.39 -11.01
N CYS A 51 14.61 1.64 -10.56
CA CYS A 51 13.30 1.52 -11.20
C CYS A 51 12.27 2.22 -10.32
N VAL A 52 11.37 3.00 -10.92
CA VAL A 52 10.21 3.58 -10.24
C VAL A 52 8.95 2.98 -10.84
N ARG A 53 8.04 2.49 -9.99
CA ARG A 53 6.75 1.95 -10.41
C ARG A 53 5.65 2.35 -9.43
N MET A 54 4.41 2.33 -9.90
CA MET A 54 3.24 2.49 -9.05
C MET A 54 2.88 1.16 -8.38
N GLN A 55 2.33 1.24 -7.16
CA GLN A 55 1.67 0.11 -6.49
C GLN A 55 0.67 -0.58 -7.42
N GLY A 56 0.71 -1.92 -7.51
CA GLY A 56 -0.24 -2.70 -8.30
C GLY A 56 -0.03 -2.65 -9.82
N HIS A 57 0.93 -1.87 -10.31
CA HIS A 57 1.25 -1.82 -11.73
C HIS A 57 2.30 -2.88 -12.11
N ASN A 58 2.07 -3.52 -13.26
CA ASN A 58 2.63 -4.80 -13.67
C ASN A 58 4.18 -4.91 -13.53
N PRO A 59 4.71 -5.78 -12.64
CA PRO A 59 6.14 -6.03 -12.54
C PRO A 59 6.72 -6.82 -13.73
N GLU A 60 5.90 -7.53 -14.52
CA GLU A 60 6.33 -8.34 -15.66
C GLU A 60 6.75 -7.49 -16.87
N ALA A 61 6.15 -6.31 -17.05
CA ALA A 61 6.50 -5.40 -18.14
C ALA A 61 7.92 -4.78 -17.99
N SER A 62 8.53 -4.92 -16.81
CA SER A 62 9.88 -4.43 -16.48
C SER A 62 10.90 -5.56 -16.28
N TYR A 63 10.53 -6.78 -16.68
CA TYR A 63 11.23 -8.02 -16.32
C TYR A 63 12.67 -8.13 -16.82
N THR A 64 13.06 -7.39 -17.86
CA THR A 64 14.44 -7.45 -18.37
C THR A 64 15.51 -6.93 -17.38
N GLU A 65 15.14 -6.27 -16.27
CA GLU A 65 16.13 -5.61 -15.39
C GLU A 65 16.02 -5.85 -13.88
N MET A 66 15.01 -6.57 -13.38
CA MET A 66 14.74 -6.71 -11.93
C MET A 66 15.59 -7.79 -11.23
N SER A 67 16.90 -7.75 -11.47
CA SER A 67 17.87 -8.42 -10.61
C SER A 67 17.83 -7.83 -9.19
N LYS A 68 18.31 -8.58 -8.18
CA LYS A 68 18.59 -8.05 -6.82
C LYS A 68 19.57 -6.86 -6.82
N GLU A 69 20.15 -6.55 -7.98
CA GLU A 69 21.08 -5.47 -8.22
C GLU A 69 20.38 -4.18 -8.71
N GLN A 70 19.04 -4.11 -8.73
CA GLN A 70 18.31 -2.88 -9.04
C GLN A 70 17.48 -2.45 -7.83
N MET A 71 17.61 -1.19 -7.43
CA MET A 71 16.75 -0.59 -6.43
C MET A 71 15.39 -0.30 -7.06
N THR A 72 14.31 -0.68 -6.38
CA THR A 72 12.94 -0.39 -6.84
C THR A 72 12.27 0.57 -5.87
N ILE A 73 11.67 1.62 -6.42
CA ILE A 73 10.85 2.59 -5.72
C ILE A 73 9.40 2.32 -6.10
N ILE A 74 8.59 1.97 -5.12
CA ILE A 74 7.16 1.78 -5.26
C ILE A 74 6.48 3.04 -4.77
N GLU A 75 5.87 3.81 -5.66
CA GLU A 75 5.02 4.93 -5.29
C GLU A 75 3.61 4.40 -4.96
N ILE A 76 3.13 4.70 -3.75
CA ILE A 76 1.81 4.29 -3.28
C ILE A 76 0.84 5.45 -3.54
N PRO A 77 -0.12 5.31 -4.47
CA PRO A 77 -1.08 6.37 -4.77
C PRO A 77 -2.06 6.52 -3.60
N LEU A 78 -2.16 7.75 -3.11
CA LEU A 78 -3.09 8.14 -2.06
C LEU A 78 -3.97 9.28 -2.59
N SER A 79 -5.25 9.28 -2.23
CA SER A 79 -6.15 10.38 -2.60
C SER A 79 -5.96 11.62 -1.75
N ASP A 80 -5.43 11.46 -0.53
CA ASP A 80 -5.06 12.57 0.36
C ASP A 80 -3.60 12.44 0.77
N PRO A 81 -2.91 13.56 1.07
CA PRO A 81 -1.54 13.54 1.56
C PRO A 81 -1.40 12.68 2.82
N PRO A 82 -0.38 11.81 2.92
CA PRO A 82 -0.12 11.04 4.12
C PRO A 82 0.40 11.95 5.24
N THR A 83 -0.09 11.75 6.46
CA THR A 83 0.37 12.46 7.67
C THR A 83 1.35 11.61 8.47
N CYS A 84 1.14 10.30 8.51
CA CYS A 84 1.96 9.34 9.23
C CYS A 84 1.81 7.93 8.64
N PHE A 85 2.68 7.00 9.03
CA PHE A 85 2.53 5.58 8.70
C PHE A 85 3.22 4.70 9.75
N SER A 86 2.90 3.41 9.73
CA SER A 86 3.63 2.37 10.47
C SER A 86 3.78 1.10 9.65
N CYS A 87 4.93 0.44 9.83
CA CYS A 87 5.20 -0.89 9.28
C CYS A 87 4.83 -1.93 10.35
N CYS A 88 3.96 -2.87 10.02
CA CYS A 88 3.59 -3.96 10.92
C CYS A 88 4.80 -4.87 11.15
N PRO A 89 5.25 -5.06 12.40
CA PRO A 89 6.42 -5.89 12.69
C PRO A 89 6.16 -7.40 12.47
N LEU A 90 4.90 -7.81 12.33
CA LEU A 90 4.53 -9.22 12.16
C LEU A 90 4.24 -9.61 10.71
N SER A 91 3.57 -8.74 9.94
CA SER A 91 3.17 -9.04 8.56
C SER A 91 3.92 -8.23 7.51
N GLY A 92 4.61 -7.16 7.91
CA GLY A 92 5.20 -6.19 6.97
C GLY A 92 4.15 -5.33 6.26
N ASP A 93 2.88 -5.41 6.67
CA ASP A 93 1.83 -4.54 6.17
C ASP A 93 2.10 -3.08 6.52
N LEU A 94 1.60 -2.17 5.70
CA LEU A 94 1.76 -0.74 5.87
C LEU A 94 0.41 -0.12 6.24
N LEU A 95 0.34 0.45 7.44
CA LEU A 95 -0.80 1.28 7.85
C LEU A 95 -0.45 2.74 7.64
N VAL A 96 -1.29 3.47 6.91
CA VAL A 96 -1.07 4.87 6.55
C VAL A 96 -2.17 5.72 7.13
N GLY A 97 -1.80 6.79 7.83
CA GLY A 97 -2.72 7.85 8.23
C GLY A 97 -2.75 8.95 7.18
N CYS A 98 -3.96 9.37 6.82
CA CYS A 98 -4.25 10.58 6.05
C CYS A 98 -5.22 11.43 6.87
N LYS A 99 -5.50 12.66 6.41
CA LYS A 99 -6.63 13.44 6.94
C LYS A 99 -7.89 12.56 6.92
N ASP A 100 -8.58 12.46 8.05
CA ASP A 100 -9.85 11.74 8.25
C ASP A 100 -9.91 10.25 7.88
N LYS A 101 -8.79 9.59 7.59
CA LYS A 101 -8.80 8.17 7.24
C LYS A 101 -7.50 7.44 7.52
N LEU A 102 -7.65 6.13 7.69
CA LEU A 102 -6.57 5.16 7.69
C LEU A 102 -6.67 4.28 6.47
N ILE A 103 -5.53 3.91 5.90
CA ILE A 103 -5.45 3.00 4.75
C ILE A 103 -4.49 1.87 5.10
N LEU A 104 -4.99 0.64 5.07
CA LEU A 104 -4.21 -0.56 5.28
C LEU A 104 -3.80 -1.18 3.95
N PHE A 105 -2.50 -1.39 3.80
CA PHE A 105 -1.89 -2.05 2.66
C PHE A 105 -1.25 -3.36 3.09
N HIS A 106 -1.70 -4.47 2.52
CA HIS A 106 -1.07 -5.76 2.77
C HIS A 106 0.19 -5.91 1.93
N LEU A 107 1.26 -6.39 2.56
CA LEU A 107 2.47 -6.80 1.88
C LEU A 107 2.17 -7.97 0.93
N LYS A 108 2.72 -7.92 -0.28
CA LYS A 108 2.60 -8.97 -1.29
C LYS A 108 3.96 -9.32 -1.86
N HIS A 109 4.17 -10.62 -2.06
CA HIS A 109 5.24 -11.14 -2.87
C HIS A 109 4.62 -11.64 -4.18
N LEU A 110 4.93 -10.95 -5.27
CA LEU A 110 4.56 -11.34 -6.61
C LEU A 110 5.65 -12.24 -7.19
N PHE A 111 5.26 -13.40 -7.70
CA PHE A 111 6.18 -14.32 -8.37
C PHE A 111 6.20 -13.94 -9.84
N VAL A 112 7.36 -13.51 -10.33
CA VAL A 112 7.54 -13.16 -11.75
C VAL A 112 8.16 -14.32 -12.52
N SER A 113 8.96 -15.13 -11.83
CA SER A 113 9.47 -16.43 -12.31
C SER A 113 9.77 -17.34 -11.12
N GLU A 114 10.23 -18.57 -11.37
CA GLU A 114 10.49 -19.57 -10.31
C GLU A 114 11.44 -19.03 -9.20
N ASP A 115 12.38 -18.16 -9.56
CA ASP A 115 13.41 -17.65 -8.63
C ASP A 115 13.26 -16.15 -8.27
N VAL A 116 12.35 -15.41 -8.93
CA VAL A 116 12.23 -13.96 -8.76
C VAL A 116 10.94 -13.59 -8.05
N LYS A 117 11.10 -13.11 -6.81
CA LYS A 117 10.02 -12.54 -6.00
C LYS A 117 10.15 -11.01 -5.98
N VAL A 118 9.04 -10.35 -6.25
CA VAL A 118 8.94 -8.89 -6.24
C VAL A 118 8.02 -8.48 -5.11
N LEU A 119 8.46 -7.52 -4.32
CA LEU A 119 7.64 -6.94 -3.27
C LEU A 119 6.66 -5.94 -3.87
N ASP A 120 5.39 -6.03 -3.50
CA ASP A 120 4.36 -5.03 -3.78
C ASP A 120 3.39 -4.89 -2.60
N PHE A 121 2.43 -3.99 -2.71
CA PHE A 121 1.39 -3.81 -1.70
C PHE A 121 0.01 -3.92 -2.31
N LYS A 122 -0.95 -4.50 -1.59
CA LYS A 122 -2.37 -4.51 -1.95
C LYS A 122 -3.15 -3.65 -0.96
N ARG A 123 -3.83 -2.62 -1.44
CA ARG A 123 -4.79 -1.86 -0.62
C ARG A 123 -5.93 -2.79 -0.17
N SER A 124 -6.16 -2.87 1.13
CA SER A 124 -7.09 -3.83 1.73
C SER A 124 -8.30 -3.16 2.37
N LEU A 125 -8.04 -2.14 3.19
CA LEU A 125 -9.07 -1.45 3.97
C LEU A 125 -8.82 0.06 3.93
N ILE A 126 -9.90 0.82 3.80
CA ILE A 126 -9.92 2.26 4.09
C ILE A 126 -10.91 2.44 5.23
N LEU A 127 -10.42 2.95 6.35
CA LEU A 127 -11.26 3.28 7.50
C LEU A 127 -11.39 4.79 7.58
N HIS A 128 -12.61 5.29 7.41
CA HIS A 128 -12.91 6.71 7.63
C HIS A 128 -13.08 6.98 9.12
N MET A 129 -12.42 8.03 9.60
CA MET A 129 -12.43 8.51 10.98
C MET A 129 -12.79 10.00 10.95
N GLU A 130 -14.09 10.29 10.81
CA GLU A 130 -14.57 11.67 10.72
C GLU A 130 -14.04 12.52 11.87
N LYS A 131 -13.53 13.71 11.54
CA LYS A 131 -13.00 14.71 12.48
C LYS A 131 -11.72 14.31 13.22
N ILE A 132 -11.11 13.17 12.89
CA ILE A 132 -9.83 12.74 13.47
C ILE A 132 -8.73 12.84 12.42
N THR A 133 -7.67 13.59 12.72
CA THR A 133 -6.46 13.62 11.88
C THR A 133 -5.36 12.84 12.61
N PRO A 134 -4.97 11.65 12.11
CA PRO A 134 -3.90 10.86 12.71
C PRO A 134 -2.57 11.62 12.66
N THR A 135 -1.94 11.80 13.82
CA THR A 135 -0.57 12.30 13.94
C THR A 135 0.43 11.15 14.01
N GLU A 136 0.04 10.03 14.61
CA GLU A 136 0.79 8.77 14.64
C GLU A 136 -0.16 7.58 14.54
N VAL A 137 0.34 6.47 14.01
CA VAL A 137 -0.40 5.21 13.90
C VAL A 137 0.52 4.05 14.26
N ALA A 138 -0.06 2.96 14.78
CA ALA A 138 0.63 1.68 14.92
C ALA A 138 -0.31 0.54 14.52
N PHE A 139 0.25 -0.50 13.90
CA PHE A 139 -0.47 -1.71 13.54
C PHE A 139 0.32 -2.95 13.91
N CYS A 140 -0.31 -3.85 14.70
CA CYS A 140 0.30 -5.11 15.07
C CYS A 140 -0.78 -6.13 15.46
N ALA A 141 -0.65 -7.38 14.99
CA ALA A 141 -1.55 -8.49 15.37
C ALA A 141 -3.06 -8.18 15.21
N GLY A 142 -3.42 -7.40 14.19
CA GLY A 142 -4.80 -6.98 13.96
C GLY A 142 -5.26 -5.80 14.83
N TYR A 143 -4.46 -5.31 15.76
CA TYR A 143 -4.74 -4.10 16.54
C TYR A 143 -4.20 -2.88 15.82
N ILE A 144 -5.05 -1.86 15.71
CA ILE A 144 -4.70 -0.52 15.24
C ILE A 144 -4.72 0.41 16.44
N ALA A 145 -3.65 1.19 16.61
CA ALA A 145 -3.62 2.35 17.48
C ALA A 145 -3.50 3.61 16.62
N VAL A 146 -4.23 4.65 16.99
CA VAL A 146 -4.19 5.96 16.35
C VAL A 146 -4.04 7.02 17.41
N THR A 147 -3.03 7.86 17.26
CA THR A 147 -2.86 9.08 18.04
C THR A 147 -3.37 10.26 17.21
N ALA A 148 -4.19 11.10 17.83
CA ALA A 148 -4.59 12.40 17.32
C ALA A 148 -4.24 13.49 18.35
N GLU A 149 -4.66 14.73 18.12
CA GLU A 149 -4.28 15.86 18.97
C GLU A 149 -4.70 15.69 20.44
N LEU A 150 -5.91 15.20 20.69
CA LEU A 150 -6.51 15.13 22.03
C LEU A 150 -6.95 13.72 22.45
N GLU A 151 -6.74 12.71 21.60
CA GLU A 151 -7.24 11.35 21.83
C GLU A 151 -6.32 10.27 21.27
N VAL A 152 -6.41 9.09 21.88
CA VAL A 152 -5.79 7.87 21.38
C VAL A 152 -6.87 6.81 21.25
N LEU A 153 -7.01 6.25 20.05
CA LEU A 153 -7.96 5.19 19.75
C LEU A 153 -7.21 3.88 19.54
N VAL A 154 -7.65 2.82 20.21
CA VAL A 154 -7.12 1.46 19.98
C VAL A 154 -8.28 0.53 19.70
N PHE A 155 -8.26 -0.12 18.54
CA PHE A 155 -9.31 -1.06 18.14
C PHE A 155 -8.73 -2.26 17.40
N LYS A 156 -9.44 -3.38 17.46
CA LYS A 156 -9.05 -4.61 16.80
C LYS A 156 -9.81 -4.75 15.48
N LEU A 157 -9.09 -4.92 14.39
CA LEU A 157 -9.63 -5.39 13.13
C LEU A 157 -9.96 -6.88 13.24
N LEU A 158 -11.24 -7.19 13.13
CA LEU A 158 -11.71 -8.56 13.02
C LEU A 158 -11.71 -8.95 11.54
N THR A 159 -10.89 -9.93 11.19
CA THR A 159 -11.01 -10.59 9.89
C THR A 159 -12.20 -11.54 9.99
N GLY A 160 -13.25 -11.29 9.21
CA GLY A 160 -14.34 -12.25 9.12
C GLY A 160 -13.77 -13.56 8.58
N GLU A 161 -13.75 -14.61 9.39
CA GLU A 161 -13.70 -15.96 8.85
C GLU A 161 -14.92 -16.07 7.93
N LYS A 162 -14.74 -16.55 6.70
CA LYS A 162 -15.89 -17.07 5.95
C LYS A 162 -16.46 -18.18 6.82
N VAL A 163 -17.50 -17.88 7.58
CA VAL A 163 -18.31 -18.90 8.23
C VAL A 163 -18.84 -19.72 7.07
N THR A 164 -18.27 -20.92 6.88
CA THR A 164 -18.94 -21.96 6.13
C THR A 164 -20.13 -22.36 6.98
N LEU A 165 -21.26 -21.68 6.75
CA LEU A 165 -22.53 -21.94 7.41
C LEU A 165 -23.02 -23.33 6.99
N ALA A 166 -22.59 -24.35 7.71
CA ALA A 166 -23.50 -25.42 8.07
C ALA A 166 -24.31 -24.95 9.29
N GLY A 167 -25.43 -24.26 9.03
CA GLY A 167 -26.49 -24.06 10.00
C GLY A 167 -26.50 -22.73 10.76
N ASN A 168 -27.61 -22.01 10.57
CA ASN A 168 -28.15 -20.88 11.34
C ASN A 168 -27.75 -19.46 10.93
N SER A 169 -28.71 -18.87 10.20
CA SER A 169 -28.84 -17.53 9.66
C SER A 169 -28.66 -16.41 10.69
N ASN A 170 -27.83 -15.43 10.34
CA ASN A 170 -28.16 -14.02 10.52
C ASN A 170 -27.76 -13.30 9.21
N ILE A 171 -28.77 -12.70 8.58
CA ILE A 171 -28.69 -12.09 7.25
C ILE A 171 -28.01 -10.73 7.39
N TYR A 172 -26.93 -10.52 6.66
CA TYR A 172 -26.42 -9.19 6.33
C TYR A 172 -26.54 -9.07 4.82
N GLU A 173 -27.43 -8.20 4.37
CA GLU A 173 -27.74 -7.97 2.97
C GLU A 173 -26.59 -7.16 2.34
N SER A 174 -25.78 -7.81 1.52
CA SER A 174 -24.77 -7.15 0.70
C SER A 174 -25.43 -6.59 -0.56
N VAL A 175 -25.38 -5.27 -0.73
CA VAL A 175 -25.79 -4.56 -1.96
C VAL A 175 -24.89 -5.01 -3.12
N GLU A 176 -25.50 -5.60 -4.15
CA GLU A 176 -24.80 -5.98 -5.38
C GLU A 176 -24.39 -4.72 -6.19
N PRO A 177 -23.27 -4.75 -6.94
CA PRO A 177 -22.92 -3.67 -7.84
C PRO A 177 -23.76 -3.73 -9.14
N GLU A 178 -24.30 -2.58 -9.53
CA GLU A 178 -25.09 -2.40 -10.75
C GLU A 178 -24.34 -2.84 -12.02
N ILE A 179 -25.05 -3.57 -12.89
CA ILE A 179 -24.58 -4.04 -14.19
C ILE A 179 -24.54 -2.83 -15.16
N PRO A 180 -23.42 -2.58 -15.87
CA PRO A 180 -23.38 -1.52 -16.87
C PRO A 180 -24.16 -1.93 -18.13
N ILE A 181 -25.19 -1.15 -18.45
CA ILE A 181 -26.00 -1.26 -19.66
C ILE A 181 -25.17 -0.70 -20.82
N ASN A 182 -24.75 -1.55 -21.75
CA ASN A 182 -24.06 -1.12 -22.96
C ASN A 182 -25.10 -1.03 -24.09
N GLU A 183 -25.66 0.15 -24.34
CA GLU A 183 -26.51 0.40 -25.50
C GLU A 183 -25.64 0.50 -26.75
N GLY A 184 -25.63 -0.58 -27.54
CA GLY A 184 -25.08 -0.59 -28.89
C GLY A 184 -26.00 0.20 -29.82
N ILE A 185 -25.51 1.32 -30.34
CA ILE A 185 -26.12 2.07 -31.43
C ILE A 185 -25.90 1.26 -32.72
N THR A 186 -26.94 0.60 -33.22
CA THR A 186 -26.98 0.11 -34.61
C THR A 186 -27.35 1.28 -35.52
N GLU A 187 -26.37 1.77 -36.29
CA GLU A 187 -26.64 2.61 -37.46
C GLU A 187 -27.31 1.74 -38.55
N GLN A 188 -28.57 2.03 -38.85
CA GLN A 188 -29.20 1.59 -40.09
C GLN A 188 -28.79 2.57 -41.21
N VAL A 189 -28.09 2.04 -42.20
CA VAL A 189 -27.85 2.68 -43.49
C VAL A 189 -29.07 2.39 -44.35
N ASP A 190 -29.89 3.42 -44.62
CA ASP A 190 -30.92 3.36 -45.67
C ASP A 190 -30.38 3.95 -46.98
N GLN A 191 -30.82 3.32 -48.06
CA GLN A 191 -30.45 3.46 -49.47
C GLN A 191 -30.80 4.80 -50.09
#